data_AF-A0A2N6EFB5-F1
#
_entry.id   AF-A0A2N6EFB5-F1
#
_cell.length_a   1.000
_cell.length_b   1.000
_cell.length_c   1.000
_cell.angle_alpha   90.00
_cell.angle_beta   90.00
_cell.angle_gamma   90.00
#
_symmetry.space_group_name_H-M   'P 1'
#
loop_
_entity.id
_entity.type
_entity.pdbx_description
1 polymer ?
#
loop_
_entity_poly.entity_id
_entity_poly.type
_entity_poly.pdbx_seq_one_letter_code
_entity_poly.pdbx_strand_id
1 'polypeptide(L)'
;MEAPVSDPEALALAEQLVKNLRSAGWEVPYFSRELSVGSAAGLEILINDFKTAPERAQTLAKALDAIGIPSRAKASPATPEDSLTLVIGPRE
;
A
#
# COMPACT_ATOMS: atom_id res chain seq x y z
N MET A 1 -2.82 26.92 12.22
CA MET A 1 -2.26 25.99 11.22
C MET A 1 -1.88 24.74 11.99
N GLU A 2 -2.80 23.80 12.12
CA GLU A 2 -2.53 22.52 12.78
C GLU A 2 -1.65 21.68 11.85
N ALA A 3 -0.55 21.15 12.40
CA ALA A 3 0.34 20.27 11.66
C ALA A 3 -0.46 19.06 11.17
N PRO A 4 -0.25 18.57 9.93
CA PRO A 4 -0.98 17.42 9.43
C PRO A 4 -0.68 16.24 10.34
N VAL A 5 -1.72 15.73 11.01
CA VAL A 5 -1.65 14.58 11.90
C VAL A 5 -1.19 13.41 11.05
N SER A 6 0.07 13.02 11.23
CA SER A 6 0.48 11.71 10.80
C SER A 6 -0.16 10.70 11.72
N ASP A 7 -0.97 9.82 11.16
CA ASP A 7 -1.58 8.73 11.90
C ASP A 7 -0.47 7.76 12.37
N PRO A 8 -0.17 7.69 13.68
CA PRO A 8 0.93 6.88 14.18
C PRO A 8 0.65 5.38 14.06
N GLU A 9 -0.62 4.97 14.03
CA GLU A 9 -1.01 3.57 13.86
C GLU A 9 -0.81 3.11 12.42
N ALA A 10 -1.23 3.92 11.45
CA ALA A 10 -0.99 3.69 10.02
C ALA A 10 0.52 3.60 9.73
N LEU A 11 1.32 4.47 10.35
CA LEU A 11 2.77 4.43 10.22
C LEU A 11 3.36 3.13 10.81
N ALA A 12 2.97 2.76 12.03
CA ALA A 12 3.45 1.53 12.66
C ALA A 12 3.07 0.28 11.85
N LEU A 13 1.85 0.25 11.30
CA LEU A 13 1.39 -0.80 10.41
C LEU A 13 2.24 -0.86 9.14
N ALA A 14 2.52 0.29 8.53
CA ALA A 14 3.36 0.36 7.33
C ALA A 14 4.77 -0.15 7.59
N GLU A 15 5.39 0.25 8.70
CA GLU A 15 6.71 -0.23 9.10
C GLU A 15 6.71 -1.75 9.35
N GLN A 16 5.66 -2.28 9.99
CA GLN A 16 5.52 -3.71 10.23
C GLN A 16 5.33 -4.50 8.93
N LEU A 17 4.51 -3.99 7.99
CA LEU A 17 4.30 -4.62 6.69
C LEU A 17 5.58 -4.64 5.86
N VAL A 18 6.36 -3.56 5.85
CA VAL A 18 7.66 -3.54 5.15
C VAL A 18 8.60 -4.61 5.71
N LYS A 19 8.68 -4.77 7.03
CA LYS A 19 9.50 -5.82 7.66
C LYS A 19 9.01 -7.21 7.26
N ASN A 20 7.71 -7.45 7.33
CA ASN A 20 7.11 -8.75 7.01
C ASN A 20 7.29 -9.13 5.54
N LEU A 21 7.03 -8.19 4.62
CA LEU A 21 7.20 -8.41 3.18
C LEU A 21 8.66 -8.75 2.84
N ARG A 22 9.62 -8.00 3.38
CA ARG A 22 11.05 -8.29 3.20
C ARG A 22 11.43 -9.66 3.76
N SER A 23 10.91 -10.03 4.93
CA SER A 23 11.16 -11.36 5.52
C SER A 23 10.56 -12.51 4.69
N ALA A 24 9.48 -12.23 3.96
CA ALA A 24 8.85 -13.15 3.03
C ALA A 24 9.51 -13.16 1.63
N GLY A 25 10.64 -12.47 1.46
CA GLY A 25 11.41 -12.44 0.21
C GLY A 25 10.92 -11.42 -0.83
N TRP A 26 10.01 -10.52 -0.47
CA TRP A 26 9.58 -9.45 -1.36
C TRP A 26 10.59 -8.31 -1.40
N GLU A 27 10.87 -7.82 -2.60
CA GLU A 27 11.67 -6.60 -2.78
C GLU A 27 10.82 -5.37 -2.47
N VAL A 28 11.24 -4.58 -1.47
CA VAL A 28 10.63 -3.30 -1.12
C VAL A 28 11.70 -2.22 -1.24
N PRO A 29 11.91 -1.69 -2.46
CA PRO A 29 13.04 -0.80 -2.76
C PRO A 29 12.88 0.58 -2.13
N TYR A 30 11.64 0.98 -1.87
CA TYR A 30 11.31 2.31 -1.38
C TYR A 30 10.19 2.27 -0.33
N PHE A 31 10.35 3.08 0.72
CA PHE A 31 9.35 3.35 1.74
C PHE A 31 9.39 4.86 2.01
N SER A 32 8.28 5.53 1.73
CA SER A 32 8.12 6.97 1.97
C SER A 32 6.92 7.26 2.84
N ARG A 33 7.04 8.34 3.62
CA ARG A 33 5.93 8.96 4.31
C ARG A 33 5.52 10.18 3.49
N GLU A 34 4.47 10.02 2.69
CA GLU A 34 3.97 11.09 1.83
C GLU A 34 2.59 11.56 2.28
N LEU A 35 2.39 12.87 2.24
CA LEU A 35 1.08 13.48 2.41
C LEU A 35 0.37 13.44 1.06
N SER A 36 -0.55 12.50 0.89
CA SER A 36 -1.37 12.44 -0.32
C SER A 36 -2.56 13.41 -0.19
N VAL A 37 -2.69 14.31 -1.17
CA VAL A 37 -3.84 15.22 -1.28
C VAL A 37 -5.02 14.41 -1.80
N GLY A 38 -5.80 13.87 -0.86
CA GLY A 38 -6.70 12.74 -1.08
C GLY A 38 -6.17 11.56 -0.28
N SER A 39 -6.50 11.53 1.01
CA SER A 39 -6.10 10.44 1.89
C SER A 39 -6.63 9.13 1.32
N ALA A 40 -5.73 8.16 1.12
CA ALA A 40 -6.15 6.76 1.07
C ALA A 40 -6.92 6.49 2.36
N ALA A 41 -8.15 6.00 2.25
CA ALA A 41 -8.91 5.53 3.39
C ALA A 41 -8.61 4.03 3.55
N GLY A 42 -8.01 3.65 4.69
CA GLY A 42 -7.53 2.29 4.89
C GLY A 42 -6.33 1.94 3.99
N LEU A 43 -6.41 0.83 3.28
CA LEU A 43 -5.28 0.28 2.52
C LEU A 43 -5.61 0.19 1.02
N GLU A 44 -4.75 0.80 0.21
CA GLU A 44 -4.87 0.82 -1.26
C GLU A 44 -3.65 0.15 -1.92
N ILE A 45 -3.90 -0.60 -2.98
CA ILE A 45 -2.86 -1.17 -3.86
C ILE A 45 -2.91 -0.40 -5.18
N LEU A 46 -1.89 0.40 -5.44
CA LEU A 46 -1.73 1.09 -6.71
C LEU A 46 -0.97 0.20 -7.69
N ILE A 47 -1.50 0.12 -8.90
CA ILE A 47 -0.92 -0.60 -10.05
C ILE A 47 -0.96 0.31 -11.27
N ASN A 48 -0.12 0.07 -12.29
CA ASN A 48 -0.11 0.92 -13.48
C ASN A 48 -1.48 0.97 -14.19
N ASP A 49 -1.99 -0.21 -14.57
CA ASP A 49 -3.32 -0.44 -15.15
C ASP A 49 -3.82 -1.83 -14.71
N PHE A 50 -5.14 -2.03 -14.70
CA PHE A 50 -5.77 -3.31 -14.37
C PHE A 50 -5.52 -4.39 -15.44
N LYS A 51 -5.22 -4.01 -16.69
CA LYS A 51 -4.94 -4.97 -17.78
C LYS A 51 -3.57 -5.63 -17.66
N THR A 52 -2.59 -4.90 -17.15
CA THR A 52 -1.19 -5.32 -17.00
C THR A 52 -0.80 -5.45 -15.53
N ALA A 53 -1.79 -5.58 -14.64
CA ALA A 53 -1.57 -5.69 -13.21
C ALA A 53 -0.65 -6.88 -12.91
N PRO A 54 0.45 -6.68 -12.17
CA PRO A 54 1.37 -7.77 -11.90
C PRO A 54 0.72 -8.81 -10.97
N GLU A 55 1.03 -10.09 -11.16
CA GLU A 55 0.44 -11.20 -10.39
C GLU A 55 0.62 -11.02 -8.87
N ARG A 56 1.74 -10.42 -8.46
CA ARG A 56 2.01 -10.08 -7.05
C ARG A 56 0.97 -9.12 -6.46
N ALA A 57 0.35 -8.23 -7.23
CA ALA A 57 -0.70 -7.36 -6.72
C ALA A 57 -1.95 -8.16 -6.29
N GLN A 58 -2.34 -9.16 -7.08
CA GLN A 58 -3.44 -10.05 -6.72
C GLN A 58 -3.07 -10.94 -5.53
N THR A 59 -1.83 -11.43 -5.49
CA THR A 59 -1.33 -12.24 -4.38
C THR A 59 -1.35 -11.46 -3.07
N LEU A 60 -0.88 -10.22 -3.08
CA LEU A 60 -0.91 -9.34 -1.92
C LEU A 60 -2.34 -9.04 -1.48
N ALA A 61 -3.25 -8.71 -2.41
CA ALA A 61 -4.66 -8.46 -2.10
C ALA A 61 -5.32 -9.67 -1.42
N LYS A 62 -5.10 -10.88 -1.95
CA LYS A 62 -5.61 -12.13 -1.34
C LYS A 62 -5.02 -12.39 0.04
N ALA A 63 -3.74 -12.13 0.23
CA ALA A 63 -3.09 -12.32 1.53
C ALA A 63 -3.64 -11.36 2.58
N LEU A 64 -3.89 -10.11 2.21
CA LEU A 64 -4.49 -9.10 3.09
C LEU A 64 -5.94 -9.44 3.43
N ASP A 65 -6.73 -9.87 2.44
CA ASP A 65 -8.11 -10.32 2.65
C ASP A 65 -8.18 -11.53 3.60
N ALA A 66 -7.27 -12.50 3.45
CA ALA A 66 -7.19 -13.69 4.31
C ALA A 66 -6.91 -13.37 5.79
N ILE A 67 -6.31 -12.21 6.09
CA ILE A 67 -6.07 -11.73 7.45
C ILE A 67 -7.08 -10.64 7.89
N GLY A 68 -8.16 -10.45 7.13
CA GLY A 68 -9.23 -9.52 7.45
C GLY A 68 -8.87 -8.05 7.23
N ILE A 69 -7.85 -7.76 6.40
CA ILE A 69 -7.47 -6.40 6.03
C ILE A 69 -7.97 -6.13 4.60
N PRO A 70 -9.14 -5.47 4.44
CA PRO A 70 -9.65 -5.16 3.11
C PRO A 70 -8.70 -4.18 2.40
N SER A 71 -8.36 -4.50 1.16
CA SER A 71 -7.53 -3.65 0.28
C SER A 71 -8.33 -3.23 -0.95
N ARG A 72 -8.17 -1.99 -1.41
CA ARG A 72 -8.75 -1.52 -2.69
C ARG A 72 -7.66 -1.35 -3.73
N ALA A 73 -7.84 -1.95 -4.91
CA ALA A 73 -6.93 -1.72 -6.03
C ALA A 73 -7.31 -0.45 -6.80
N LYS A 74 -6.32 0.35 -7.21
CA LYS A 74 -6.52 1.56 -7.99
C LYS A 74 -5.48 1.65 -9.10
N ALA A 75 -5.91 1.99 -10.31
CA ALA A 75 -4.99 2.28 -11.39
C ALA A 75 -4.33 3.65 -11.15
N SER A 76 -3.01 3.66 -11.26
CA SER A 76 -2.14 4.83 -11.14
C SER A 76 -1.01 4.66 -12.15
N PRO A 77 -1.12 5.29 -13.35
CA PRO A 77 -0.12 5.18 -14.41
C PRO A 77 1.30 5.64 -14.03
N ALA A 78 1.44 6.32 -12.89
CA ALA A 78 2.73 6.69 -12.31
C ALA A 78 3.45 5.51 -11.63
N THR A 79 2.73 4.43 -11.32
CA THR A 79 3.32 3.18 -10.80
C THR A 79 3.99 2.44 -11.96
N PRO A 80 5.23 1.94 -11.82
CA PRO A 80 5.87 1.15 -12.87
C PRO A 80 5.04 -0.11 -13.22
N GLU A 81 5.05 -0.53 -14.49
CA GLU A 81 4.23 -1.65 -14.98
C GLU A 81 4.46 -2.94 -14.20
N ASP A 82 5.72 -3.30 -14.00
CA ASP A 82 6.12 -4.42 -13.16
C ASP A 82 6.41 -3.93 -11.74
N SER A 83 5.49 -3.19 -11.13
CA SER A 83 5.53 -2.84 -9.70
C SER A 83 4.13 -2.62 -9.12
N LEU A 84 4.05 -2.55 -7.79
CA LEU A 84 2.87 -2.06 -7.09
C LEU A 84 3.32 -1.10 -5.99
N THR A 85 2.45 -0.18 -5.64
CA THR A 85 2.63 0.68 -4.46
C THR A 85 1.53 0.37 -3.47
N LEU A 86 1.93 0.04 -2.24
CA LEU A 86 1.01 -0.14 -1.13
C LEU A 86 0.88 1.20 -0.39
N VAL A 87 -0.32 1.76 -0.36
CA VAL A 87 -0.63 2.99 0.38
C VAL A 87 -1.43 2.63 1.61
N ILE A 88 -0.99 3.14 2.76
CA ILE A 88 -1.62 2.89 4.06
C ILE A 88 -2.00 4.24 4.64
N GLY A 89 -3.29 4.48 4.73
CA GLY A 89 -3.87 5.65 5.38
C GLY A 89 -4.53 5.30 6.72
N PRO A 90 -5.14 6.31 7.38
CA PRO A 90 -5.90 6.08 8.59
C PRO A 90 -7.07 5.11 8.34
N ARG A 91 -7.44 4.34 9.38
CA ARG A 91 -8.63 3.50 9.36
C ARG A 91 -9.87 4.39 9.34
N GLU A 92 -10.86 4.05 8.50
CA GLU A 92 -12.21 4.64 8.58
C GLU A 92 -12.96 4.19 9.83
#